data_AF-A0A059LGH3-F1
#
_entry.id   AF-A0A059LGH3-F1
#
_cell.length_a   1.000
_cell.length_b   1.000
_cell.length_c   1.000
_cell.angle_alpha   90.00
_cell.angle_beta   90.00
_cell.angle_gamma   90.00
#
_symmetry.space_group_name_H-M   'P 1'
#
loop_
_entity.id
_entity.type
_entity.pdbx_description
1 polymer ?
#
loop_
_entity_poly.entity_id
_entity_poly.type
_entity_poly.pdbx_seq_one_letter_code
_entity_poly.pdbx_strand_id
1 'polypeptide(L)'
;MRLGGSGEDEADSDSDSDSDSDSDSDSDSDSDSDASFSRSWALVAAGKSASCALTAGQQVFCWGGAGRGTLGLGTGLGADVVPRPTLLAGLGRARTLSLRWDTACAVGAADLRLRCWGENGAAQVGVPGLGSTVPEPVLVPTDAKGIFVQVSTSRAATCARSLFREVYCWGDNQAGQVGLWTQQVLVQETPVSLPPPAGLRWRAVAVGHTATYAVAEP
;
A
#
# COMPACT_ATOMS: atom_id res chain seq x y z
N MET A 1 -21.30 -55.49 67.86
CA MET A 1 -20.13 -55.57 66.96
C MET A 1 -19.03 -54.70 67.56
N ARG A 2 -17.98 -55.33 68.08
CA ARG A 2 -16.67 -54.69 68.29
C ARG A 2 -16.01 -54.49 66.92
N LEU A 3 -15.08 -53.53 66.85
CA LEU A 3 -13.74 -53.52 66.23
C LEU A 3 -13.41 -52.01 66.10
N GLY A 4 -12.39 -51.42 66.73
CA GLY A 4 -11.01 -51.86 66.95
C GLY A 4 -10.12 -50.89 66.13
N GLY A 5 -9.41 -49.96 66.76
CA GLY A 5 -7.95 -49.99 66.93
C GLY A 5 -7.41 -48.58 66.61
N SER A 6 -6.68 -47.91 67.51
CA SER A 6 -5.21 -47.93 67.66
C SER A 6 -4.51 -47.17 66.53
N GLY A 7 -3.57 -46.25 66.74
CA GLY A 7 -2.76 -45.92 67.90
C GLY A 7 -1.89 -44.70 67.60
N GLU A 8 -1.02 -44.40 68.55
CA GLU A 8 -0.16 -43.22 68.72
C GLU A 8 0.99 -43.14 67.70
N ASP A 9 1.60 -41.95 67.56
CA ASP A 9 3.04 -41.72 67.80
C ASP A 9 3.46 -40.29 67.40
N GLU A 10 4.12 -39.60 68.33
CA GLU A 10 4.86 -38.35 68.10
C GLU A 10 6.31 -38.64 67.71
N ALA A 11 6.89 -37.80 66.85
CA ALA A 11 8.34 -37.59 66.77
C ALA A 11 8.64 -36.23 66.12
N ASP A 12 9.23 -35.33 66.91
CA ASP A 12 9.98 -34.17 66.44
C ASP A 12 11.39 -34.60 65.97
N SER A 13 11.87 -34.00 64.88
CA SER A 13 13.31 -33.79 64.65
C SER A 13 13.53 -32.76 63.54
N ASP A 14 14.21 -31.67 63.90
CA ASP A 14 14.77 -30.66 63.01
C ASP A 14 15.99 -31.22 62.22
N SER A 15 16.13 -30.80 60.97
CA SER A 15 17.43 -30.76 60.28
C SER A 15 17.41 -29.75 59.13
N ASP A 16 18.25 -28.72 59.26
CA ASP A 16 18.59 -27.72 58.24
C ASP A 16 19.34 -28.35 57.05
N SER A 17 19.07 -27.84 55.84
CA SER A 17 20.01 -27.87 54.72
C SER A 17 19.72 -26.74 53.74
N ASP A 18 20.74 -25.88 53.57
CA ASP A 18 20.85 -24.73 52.67
C ASP A 18 20.86 -25.09 51.17
N SER A 19 20.71 -24.05 50.33
CA SER A 19 21.05 -23.93 48.89
C SER A 19 20.01 -24.56 47.94
N ASP A 20 19.53 -23.93 46.85
CA ASP A 20 20.20 -23.05 45.90
C ASP A 20 19.25 -22.00 45.30
N SER A 21 19.87 -20.96 44.74
CA SER A 21 19.24 -19.85 44.05
C SER A 21 18.96 -20.22 42.60
N ASP A 22 17.71 -20.15 42.14
CA ASP A 22 17.42 -20.11 40.71
C ASP A 22 16.62 -18.84 40.38
N SER A 23 17.34 -17.92 39.74
CA SER A 23 16.81 -16.68 39.20
C SER A 23 16.31 -16.96 37.79
N ASP A 24 15.02 -17.24 37.63
CA ASP A 24 14.40 -17.33 36.30
C ASP A 24 14.20 -15.91 35.74
N SER A 25 15.30 -15.38 35.20
CA SER A 25 15.28 -14.23 34.31
C SER A 25 14.90 -14.73 32.92
N ASP A 26 13.60 -14.79 32.63
CA ASP A 26 13.08 -15.02 31.28
C ASP A 26 13.49 -13.83 30.38
N SER A 27 14.70 -13.93 29.86
CA SER A 27 15.25 -13.04 28.85
C SER A 27 14.81 -13.61 27.51
N ASP A 28 13.62 -13.22 27.05
CA ASP A 28 13.13 -13.48 25.69
C ASP A 28 14.08 -12.82 24.68
N SER A 29 15.11 -13.58 24.33
CA SER A 29 16.09 -13.26 23.31
C SER A 29 15.52 -13.75 21.98
N ASP A 30 14.64 -12.94 21.38
CA ASP A 30 14.19 -13.13 20.01
C ASP A 30 15.35 -12.87 19.04
N SER A 31 16.21 -13.88 18.90
CA SER A 31 17.22 -13.95 17.84
C SER A 31 16.54 -14.33 16.53
N ASP A 32 15.84 -13.38 15.90
CA ASP A 32 15.32 -13.50 14.55
C ASP A 32 16.48 -13.35 13.54
N SER A 33 17.26 -14.42 13.36
CA SER A 33 18.27 -14.56 12.32
C SER A 33 17.65 -15.08 11.01
N ASP A 34 16.66 -14.37 10.50
CA ASP A 34 16.05 -14.66 9.20
C ASP A 34 16.23 -13.44 8.29
N ALA A 35 16.81 -13.66 7.11
CA ALA A 35 17.27 -12.65 6.13
C ALA A 35 16.67 -11.24 6.33
N SER A 36 17.50 -10.29 6.76
CA SER A 36 17.14 -8.93 7.14
C SER A 36 16.55 -8.10 5.99
N PHE A 37 15.32 -8.42 5.58
CA PHE A 37 14.42 -7.44 5.01
C PHE A 37 13.89 -6.64 6.18
N SER A 38 14.43 -5.44 6.35
CA SER A 38 13.89 -4.47 7.30
C SER A 38 12.38 -4.37 7.11
N ARG A 39 11.60 -4.89 8.07
CA ARG A 39 10.15 -4.66 8.20
C ARG A 39 9.84 -3.24 8.68
N SER A 40 10.79 -2.30 8.54
CA SER A 40 10.49 -0.89 8.75
C SER A 40 9.55 -0.39 7.67
N TRP A 41 8.48 0.27 8.10
CA TRP A 41 7.57 0.97 7.21
C TRP A 41 8.26 2.23 6.67
N ALA A 42 8.30 2.37 5.35
CA ALA A 42 8.91 3.51 4.67
C ALA A 42 7.88 4.56 4.26
N LEU A 43 6.66 4.13 3.91
CA LEU A 43 5.57 5.01 3.52
C LEU A 43 4.23 4.35 3.85
N VAL A 44 3.26 5.15 4.29
CA VAL A 44 1.86 4.74 4.45
C VAL A 44 1.00 5.62 3.56
N ALA A 45 0.06 5.02 2.84
CA ALA A 45 -0.92 5.69 2.01
C ALA A 45 -2.32 5.32 2.52
N ALA A 46 -3.13 6.33 2.84
CA ALA A 46 -4.46 6.17 3.41
C ALA A 46 -5.53 6.54 2.39
N GLY A 47 -6.42 5.59 2.13
CA GLY A 47 -7.63 5.76 1.32
C GLY A 47 -8.84 6.16 2.16
N LYS A 48 -10.03 5.93 1.61
CA LYS A 48 -11.31 6.22 2.29
C LYS A 48 -11.59 5.22 3.42
N SER A 49 -11.45 3.94 3.12
CA SER A 49 -11.67 2.82 4.07
C SER A 49 -10.51 1.82 4.08
N ALA A 50 -9.54 1.98 3.19
CA ALA A 50 -8.37 1.12 3.06
C ALA A 50 -7.09 1.89 3.39
N SER A 51 -6.06 1.19 3.82
CA SER A 51 -4.70 1.69 3.96
C SER A 51 -3.75 0.71 3.31
N CYS A 52 -2.67 1.25 2.74
CA CYS A 52 -1.57 0.46 2.23
C CYS A 52 -0.25 1.05 2.73
N ALA A 53 0.73 0.21 2.99
CA ALA A 53 2.05 0.63 3.41
C ALA A 53 3.14 -0.05 2.59
N LEU A 54 4.18 0.72 2.30
CA LEU A 54 5.39 0.29 1.63
C LEU A 54 6.49 0.10 2.69
N THR A 55 7.13 -1.06 2.70
CA THR A 55 8.28 -1.32 3.58
C THR A 55 9.59 -0.83 2.96
N ALA A 56 10.63 -0.67 3.78
CA ALA A 56 11.99 -0.43 3.28
C ALA A 56 12.51 -1.56 2.36
N GLY A 57 12.00 -2.79 2.57
CA GLY A 57 12.18 -3.94 1.67
C GLY A 57 11.37 -3.88 0.37
N GLN A 58 10.72 -2.74 0.06
CA GLN A 58 9.95 -2.48 -1.16
C GLN A 58 8.70 -3.35 -1.33
N GLN A 59 8.19 -3.97 -0.26
CA GLN A 59 6.96 -4.75 -0.29
C GLN A 59 5.76 -3.86 0.08
N VAL A 60 4.61 -4.11 -0.55
CA VAL A 60 3.37 -3.40 -0.25
C VAL A 60 2.40 -4.30 0.50
N PHE A 61 1.89 -3.80 1.62
CA PHE A 61 0.86 -4.44 2.41
C PHE A 61 -0.37 -3.56 2.43
N CYS A 62 -1.56 -4.14 2.27
CA CYS A 62 -2.83 -3.42 2.29
C CYS A 62 -3.79 -4.04 3.31
N TRP A 63 -4.63 -3.21 3.93
CA TRP A 63 -5.64 -3.60 4.91
C TRP A 63 -6.79 -2.58 4.96
N GLY A 64 -7.86 -2.91 5.67
CA GLY A 64 -9.09 -2.12 5.76
C GLY A 64 -10.18 -2.67 4.83
N GLY A 65 -11.04 -1.78 4.32
CA GLY A 65 -12.14 -2.14 3.43
C GLY A 65 -11.66 -2.66 2.08
N ALA A 66 -12.22 -3.80 1.64
CA ALA A 66 -11.93 -4.45 0.36
C ALA A 66 -12.84 -3.99 -0.79
N GLY A 67 -13.84 -3.16 -0.50
CA GLY A 67 -14.76 -2.62 -1.49
C GLY A 67 -14.05 -1.90 -2.64
N ARG A 68 -14.65 -1.94 -3.85
CA ARG A 68 -14.10 -1.33 -5.08
C ARG A 68 -12.70 -1.83 -5.44
N GLY A 69 -12.24 -2.95 -4.89
CA GLY A 69 -10.94 -3.52 -5.22
C GLY A 69 -9.74 -2.76 -4.66
N THR A 70 -9.94 -1.80 -3.74
CA THR A 70 -8.89 -0.86 -3.29
C THR A 70 -7.67 -1.53 -2.65
N LEU A 71 -7.81 -2.77 -2.14
CA LEU A 71 -6.69 -3.54 -1.59
C LEU A 71 -5.82 -4.22 -2.66
N GLY A 72 -6.32 -4.41 -3.88
CA GLY A 72 -5.58 -5.08 -4.95
C GLY A 72 -5.45 -6.61 -4.80
N LEU A 73 -6.12 -7.21 -3.81
CA LEU A 73 -5.96 -8.63 -3.45
C LEU A 73 -6.88 -9.58 -4.24
N GLY A 74 -7.54 -9.09 -5.30
CA GLY A 74 -8.46 -9.88 -6.12
C GLY A 74 -9.88 -9.96 -5.56
N THR A 75 -10.74 -10.71 -6.26
CA THR A 75 -12.18 -10.86 -5.96
C THR A 75 -12.50 -12.02 -5.03
N GLY A 76 -11.50 -12.85 -4.69
CA GLY A 76 -11.68 -14.09 -3.91
C GLY A 76 -11.69 -13.92 -2.40
N LEU A 77 -11.63 -12.69 -1.86
CA LEU A 77 -11.49 -12.47 -0.43
C LEU A 77 -12.70 -12.95 0.40
N GLY A 78 -13.90 -12.99 -0.20
CA GLY A 78 -15.15 -13.37 0.48
C GLY A 78 -15.56 -12.46 1.66
N ALA A 79 -14.71 -11.51 2.05
CA ALA A 79 -14.85 -10.60 3.17
C ALA A 79 -14.71 -9.16 2.70
N ASP A 80 -15.58 -8.28 3.21
CA ASP A 80 -15.58 -6.85 2.89
C ASP A 80 -14.46 -6.07 3.59
N VAL A 81 -13.76 -6.70 4.56
CA VAL A 81 -12.74 -6.07 5.38
C VAL A 81 -11.57 -7.03 5.61
N VAL A 82 -10.35 -6.52 5.45
CA VAL A 82 -9.09 -7.20 5.77
C VAL A 82 -8.47 -6.48 6.98
N PRO A 83 -8.60 -6.99 8.21
CA PRO A 83 -8.27 -6.23 9.42
C PRO A 83 -6.75 -6.12 9.71
N ARG A 84 -5.91 -6.85 8.99
CA ARG A 84 -4.46 -6.91 9.20
C ARG A 84 -3.70 -6.60 7.91
N PRO A 85 -2.53 -5.92 7.97
CA PRO A 85 -1.67 -5.72 6.81
C PRO A 85 -1.41 -7.04 6.07
N THR A 86 -1.88 -7.13 4.83
CA THR A 86 -1.77 -8.33 4.00
C THR A 86 -0.91 -8.03 2.78
N LEU A 87 0.06 -8.91 2.49
CA LEU A 87 0.99 -8.71 1.39
C LEU A 87 0.26 -8.70 0.04
N LEU A 88 0.45 -7.64 -0.74
CA LEU A 88 -0.03 -7.53 -2.11
C LEU A 88 0.95 -8.19 -3.08
N ALA A 89 1.00 -9.54 -3.06
CA ALA A 89 1.99 -10.30 -3.80
C ALA A 89 1.94 -10.05 -5.33
N GLY A 90 0.74 -9.86 -5.88
CA GLY A 90 0.53 -9.60 -7.31
C GLY A 90 1.16 -8.30 -7.83
N LEU A 91 1.51 -7.35 -6.95
CA LEU A 91 2.21 -6.11 -7.34
C LEU A 91 3.72 -6.32 -7.55
N GLY A 92 4.32 -7.31 -6.88
CA GLY A 92 5.77 -7.40 -6.73
C GLY A 92 6.33 -6.29 -5.82
N ARG A 93 7.54 -5.82 -6.13
CA ARG A 93 8.21 -4.75 -5.36
C ARG A 93 7.89 -3.37 -5.92
N ALA A 94 7.64 -2.42 -5.03
CA ALA A 94 7.34 -1.03 -5.38
C ALA A 94 8.39 -0.06 -4.82
N ARG A 95 8.63 1.03 -5.56
CA ARG A 95 9.48 2.15 -5.11
C ARG A 95 8.67 3.25 -4.43
N THR A 96 7.44 3.44 -4.88
CA THR A 96 6.50 4.42 -4.32
C THR A 96 5.07 3.96 -4.56
N LEU A 97 4.15 4.50 -3.78
CA LEU A 97 2.75 4.14 -3.70
C LEU A 97 1.93 5.40 -3.45
N SER A 98 0.79 5.51 -4.12
CA SER A 98 -0.27 6.46 -3.82
C SER A 98 -1.56 5.69 -3.64
N LEU A 99 -2.31 6.01 -2.60
CA LEU A 99 -3.69 5.58 -2.39
C LEU A 99 -4.45 6.79 -1.88
N ARG A 100 -5.53 7.14 -2.58
CA ARG A 100 -6.44 8.20 -2.19
C ARG A 100 -7.85 7.79 -2.60
N TRP A 101 -8.81 8.01 -1.70
CA TRP A 101 -10.15 7.44 -1.86
C TRP A 101 -10.06 5.92 -2.01
N ASP A 102 -10.40 5.40 -3.18
CA ASP A 102 -10.54 3.98 -3.46
C ASP A 102 -9.62 3.54 -4.63
N THR A 103 -8.71 4.42 -5.09
CA THR A 103 -7.78 4.17 -6.19
C THR A 103 -6.34 4.21 -5.70
N ALA A 104 -5.61 3.15 -6.01
CA ALA A 104 -4.20 3.02 -5.69
C ALA A 104 -3.35 2.80 -6.94
N CYS A 105 -2.15 3.36 -6.91
CA CYS A 105 -1.15 3.17 -7.94
C CYS A 105 0.23 3.07 -7.30
N ALA A 106 1.08 2.22 -7.86
CA ALA A 106 2.45 2.05 -7.43
C ALA A 106 3.40 2.04 -8.63
N VAL A 107 4.62 2.49 -8.38
CA VAL A 107 5.72 2.43 -9.35
C VAL A 107 6.58 1.22 -8.99
N GLY A 108 6.75 0.30 -9.94
CA GLY A 108 7.59 -0.89 -9.74
C GLY A 108 9.04 -0.53 -9.42
N ALA A 109 9.64 -1.26 -8.49
CA ALA A 109 10.99 -0.95 -8.02
C ALA A 109 12.08 -1.22 -9.07
N ALA A 110 11.90 -2.26 -9.90
CA ALA A 110 12.85 -2.68 -10.91
C ALA A 110 12.58 -2.08 -12.29
N ASP A 111 11.32 -2.05 -12.71
CA ASP A 111 10.93 -1.62 -14.07
C ASP A 111 10.48 -0.16 -14.14
N LEU A 112 10.28 0.50 -13.00
CA LEU A 112 9.71 1.84 -12.88
C LEU A 112 8.35 2.01 -13.59
N ARG A 113 7.64 0.92 -13.87
CA ARG A 113 6.34 0.96 -14.54
C ARG A 113 5.22 1.15 -13.54
N LEU A 114 4.16 1.83 -13.98
CA LEU A 114 2.97 2.06 -13.16
C LEU A 114 2.06 0.84 -13.18
N ARG A 115 1.63 0.45 -11.98
CA ARG A 115 0.53 -0.48 -11.79
C ARG A 115 -0.54 0.20 -10.96
N CYS A 116 -1.78 0.17 -11.41
CA CYS A 116 -2.91 0.81 -10.75
C CYS A 116 -4.04 -0.19 -10.51
N TRP A 117 -4.84 0.04 -9.48
CA TRP A 117 -5.99 -0.79 -9.10
C TRP A 117 -7.00 0.00 -8.28
N GLY A 118 -8.14 -0.61 -8.01
CA GLY A 118 -9.23 -0.06 -7.22
C GLY A 118 -10.36 0.50 -8.07
N GLU A 119 -10.95 1.60 -7.60
CA GLU A 119 -12.06 2.28 -8.26
C GLU A 119 -11.67 2.81 -9.63
N ASN A 120 -12.51 2.58 -10.65
CA ASN A 120 -12.25 2.94 -12.04
C ASN A 120 -13.47 3.54 -12.77
N GLY A 121 -14.52 3.95 -12.06
CA GLY A 121 -15.71 4.56 -12.67
C GLY A 121 -15.45 5.86 -13.44
N ALA A 122 -14.30 6.51 -13.24
CA ALA A 122 -13.84 7.68 -13.99
C ALA A 122 -12.58 7.39 -14.83
N ALA A 123 -12.28 6.13 -15.12
CA ALA A 123 -11.08 5.70 -15.83
C ALA A 123 -9.73 6.02 -15.13
N GLN A 124 -9.73 6.31 -13.82
CA GLN A 124 -8.53 6.68 -13.06
C GLN A 124 -7.48 5.56 -12.90
N VAL A 125 -7.77 4.31 -13.32
CA VAL A 125 -6.76 3.25 -13.44
C VAL A 125 -5.92 3.43 -14.73
N GLY A 126 -6.46 4.06 -15.77
CA GLY A 126 -5.70 4.45 -16.96
C GLY A 126 -5.49 3.32 -17.98
N VAL A 127 -6.30 2.26 -17.91
CA VAL A 127 -6.27 1.14 -18.85
C VAL A 127 -7.64 1.05 -19.54
N PRO A 128 -7.70 1.11 -20.88
CA PRO A 128 -8.96 1.12 -21.61
C PRO A 128 -9.64 -0.25 -21.55
N GLY A 129 -10.97 -0.26 -21.61
CA GLY A 129 -11.76 -1.50 -21.62
C GLY A 129 -11.91 -2.21 -20.28
N LEU A 130 -11.42 -1.64 -19.18
CA LEU A 130 -11.67 -2.17 -17.84
C LEU A 130 -13.06 -1.77 -17.31
N GLY A 131 -13.60 -2.58 -16.41
CA GLY A 131 -14.82 -2.24 -15.68
C GLY A 131 -14.64 -1.08 -14.70
N SER A 132 -15.71 -0.72 -13.99
CA SER A 132 -15.71 0.34 -12.97
C SER A 132 -14.91 0.02 -11.71
N THR A 133 -14.38 -1.20 -11.60
CA THR A 133 -13.56 -1.66 -10.48
C THR A 133 -12.50 -2.61 -11.01
N VAL A 134 -11.27 -2.45 -10.52
CA VAL A 134 -10.10 -3.23 -10.92
C VAL A 134 -9.50 -3.84 -9.65
N PRO A 135 -9.79 -5.10 -9.33
CA PRO A 135 -9.50 -5.69 -8.02
C PRO A 135 -8.04 -6.10 -7.82
N GLU A 136 -7.21 -5.99 -8.85
CA GLU A 136 -5.79 -6.38 -8.84
C GLU A 136 -4.93 -5.34 -9.56
N PRO A 137 -3.65 -5.17 -9.20
CA PRO A 137 -2.73 -4.29 -9.91
C PRO A 137 -2.61 -4.65 -11.38
N VAL A 138 -2.97 -3.71 -12.26
CA VAL A 138 -2.80 -3.84 -13.72
C VAL A 138 -1.74 -2.88 -14.22
N LEU A 139 -0.99 -3.31 -15.22
CA LEU A 139 0.01 -2.48 -15.87
C LEU A 139 -0.67 -1.36 -16.67
N VAL A 140 -0.31 -0.11 -16.39
CA VAL A 140 -0.84 1.05 -17.11
C VAL A 140 -0.09 1.20 -18.45
N PRO A 141 -0.79 1.21 -19.60
CA PRO A 141 -0.17 1.38 -20.91
C PRO A 141 0.42 2.78 -21.03
N THR A 142 1.72 2.85 -21.32
CA THR A 142 2.46 4.10 -21.48
C THR A 142 3.47 3.96 -22.61
N ASP A 143 3.93 5.09 -23.15
CA ASP A 143 4.96 5.14 -24.19
C ASP A 143 6.36 4.76 -23.63
N ALA A 144 7.40 4.89 -24.46
CA ALA A 144 8.78 4.59 -24.05
C ALA A 144 9.29 5.47 -22.89
N LYS A 145 8.64 6.59 -22.60
CA LYS A 145 8.96 7.48 -21.47
C LYS A 145 8.10 7.18 -20.23
N GLY A 146 7.27 6.14 -20.30
CA GLY A 146 6.45 5.57 -19.24
C GLY A 146 7.20 4.87 -18.10
N ILE A 147 8.36 5.40 -17.70
CA ILE A 147 9.06 5.02 -16.48
C ILE A 147 8.97 6.14 -15.47
N PHE A 148 8.41 5.85 -14.29
CA PHE A 148 7.92 6.85 -13.36
C PHE A 148 8.75 6.91 -12.08
N VAL A 149 8.70 8.05 -11.42
CA VAL A 149 9.34 8.27 -10.11
C VAL A 149 8.40 8.86 -9.08
N GLN A 150 7.20 9.27 -9.51
CA GLN A 150 6.17 9.86 -8.68
C GLN A 150 4.81 9.52 -9.26
N VAL A 151 3.84 9.23 -8.38
CA VAL A 151 2.44 9.05 -8.73
C VAL A 151 1.58 9.71 -7.65
N SER A 152 0.46 10.28 -8.06
CA SER A 152 -0.56 10.86 -7.21
C SER A 152 -1.91 10.42 -7.74
N THR A 153 -2.76 9.88 -6.87
CA THR A 153 -4.13 9.50 -7.18
C THR A 153 -5.11 10.48 -6.51
N SER A 154 -6.31 10.64 -7.08
CA SER A 154 -7.44 11.34 -6.47
C SER A 154 -8.71 10.47 -6.55
N ARG A 155 -9.87 11.05 -6.25
CA ARG A 155 -11.16 10.36 -6.37
C ARG A 155 -11.53 10.03 -7.83
N ALA A 156 -11.02 10.82 -8.77
CA ALA A 156 -11.51 10.85 -10.16
C ALA A 156 -10.38 10.82 -11.20
N ALA A 157 -9.14 11.11 -10.80
CA ALA A 157 -8.01 11.26 -11.72
C ALA A 157 -6.70 10.77 -11.09
N THR A 158 -5.74 10.44 -11.94
CA THR A 158 -4.39 10.05 -11.54
C THR A 158 -3.39 10.81 -12.39
N CYS A 159 -2.31 11.27 -11.74
CA CYS A 159 -1.19 11.89 -12.41
C CYS A 159 0.12 11.26 -11.95
N ALA A 160 1.07 11.12 -12.86
CA ALA A 160 2.38 10.57 -12.58
C ALA A 160 3.46 11.35 -13.31
N ARG A 161 4.64 11.44 -12.68
CA ARG A 161 5.80 12.11 -13.27
C ARG A 161 6.84 11.08 -13.67
N SER A 162 7.22 11.13 -14.94
CA SER A 162 8.25 10.28 -15.49
C SER A 162 9.64 10.65 -14.94
N LEU A 163 10.58 9.71 -15.05
CA LEU A 163 11.99 9.96 -14.81
C LEU A 163 12.53 11.07 -15.73
N PHE A 164 11.94 11.23 -16.91
CA PHE A 164 12.27 12.24 -17.91
C PHE A 164 11.63 13.61 -17.64
N ARG A 165 11.00 13.81 -16.47
CA ARG A 165 10.36 15.08 -16.07
C ARG A 165 9.18 15.48 -16.95
N GLU A 166 8.49 14.49 -17.49
CA GLU A 166 7.17 14.66 -18.11
C GLU A 166 6.10 14.30 -17.09
N VAL A 167 4.93 14.94 -17.20
CA VAL A 167 3.77 14.63 -16.37
C VAL A 167 2.73 14.00 -17.27
N TYR A 168 2.20 12.87 -16.82
CA TYR A 168 1.09 12.19 -17.47
C TYR A 168 -0.10 12.23 -16.53
N CYS A 169 -1.27 12.58 -17.04
CA CYS A 169 -2.51 12.57 -16.27
C CYS A 169 -3.61 11.82 -17.02
N TRP A 170 -4.57 11.26 -16.30
CA TRP A 170 -5.73 10.56 -16.87
C TRP A 170 -6.88 10.49 -15.84
N GLY A 171 -8.04 10.06 -16.29
CA GLY A 171 -9.28 9.97 -15.52
C GLY A 171 -10.32 11.00 -15.95
N ASP A 172 -11.19 11.40 -15.02
CA ASP A 172 -12.21 12.43 -15.24
C ASP A 172 -11.58 13.75 -15.65
N ASN A 173 -12.14 14.41 -16.66
CA ASN A 173 -11.73 15.72 -17.14
C ASN A 173 -12.92 16.69 -17.28
N GLN A 174 -14.08 16.41 -16.68
CA GLN A 174 -15.26 17.29 -16.74
C GLN A 174 -14.99 18.70 -16.20
N ALA A 175 -14.08 18.84 -15.23
CA ALA A 175 -13.64 20.13 -14.69
C ALA A 175 -12.31 20.63 -15.30
N GLY A 176 -11.78 19.94 -16.31
CA GLY A 176 -10.45 20.22 -16.87
C GLY A 176 -9.28 19.72 -16.01
N GLN A 177 -9.54 18.84 -15.03
CA GLN A 177 -8.54 18.43 -14.03
C GLN A 177 -7.41 17.57 -14.59
N VAL A 178 -7.55 16.97 -15.78
CA VAL A 178 -6.43 16.30 -16.47
C VAL A 178 -5.48 17.33 -17.10
N GLY A 179 -5.87 18.61 -17.22
CA GLY A 179 -5.01 19.67 -17.75
C GLY A 179 -4.89 19.65 -19.29
N LEU A 180 -5.77 18.92 -19.96
CA LEU A 180 -5.96 19.04 -21.40
C LEU A 180 -6.66 20.36 -21.65
N TRP A 181 -5.97 21.33 -22.25
CA TRP A 181 -6.46 22.67 -22.58
C TRP A 181 -7.62 22.69 -23.61
N THR A 182 -8.33 21.57 -23.79
CA THR A 182 -9.45 21.37 -24.68
C THR A 182 -10.62 20.73 -23.93
N GLN A 183 -11.78 21.39 -23.93
CA GLN A 183 -13.02 20.92 -23.28
C GLN A 183 -13.71 19.76 -24.02
N GLN A 184 -13.08 19.20 -25.06
CA GLN A 184 -13.69 18.16 -25.90
C GLN A 184 -13.49 16.73 -25.38
N VAL A 185 -12.59 16.53 -24.42
CA VAL A 185 -12.34 15.23 -23.80
C VAL A 185 -12.85 15.30 -22.37
N LEU A 186 -14.01 14.70 -22.09
CA LEU A 186 -14.61 14.70 -20.74
C LEU A 186 -14.01 13.62 -19.83
N VAL A 187 -13.43 12.56 -20.41
CA VAL A 187 -12.73 11.48 -19.70
C VAL A 187 -11.52 11.08 -20.53
N GLN A 188 -10.38 10.94 -19.88
CA GLN A 188 -9.14 10.46 -20.49
C GLN A 188 -8.83 9.05 -19.95
N GLU A 189 -9.04 8.02 -20.78
CA GLU A 189 -8.92 6.62 -20.36
C GLU A 189 -7.48 6.09 -20.31
N THR A 190 -6.53 6.84 -20.90
CA THR A 190 -5.11 6.46 -20.95
C THR A 190 -4.23 7.63 -20.54
N PRO A 191 -3.03 7.38 -19.97
CA PRO A 191 -2.11 8.46 -19.61
C PRO A 191 -1.79 9.37 -20.80
N VAL A 192 -2.09 10.67 -20.67
CA VAL A 192 -1.71 11.68 -21.66
C VAL A 192 -0.63 12.60 -21.10
N SER A 193 0.40 12.85 -21.91
CA SER A 193 1.50 13.74 -21.54
C SER A 193 1.07 15.21 -21.57
N LEU A 194 1.39 15.94 -20.51
CA LEU A 194 1.14 17.36 -20.36
C LEU A 194 2.42 18.15 -20.62
N PRO A 195 2.45 19.04 -21.63
CA PRO A 195 3.63 19.85 -21.93
C PRO A 195 3.88 20.87 -20.79
N PRO A 196 5.13 21.02 -20.32
CA PRO A 196 5.47 22.11 -19.40
C PRO A 196 5.44 23.46 -20.13
N PRO A 197 5.41 24.59 -19.38
CA PRO A 197 5.65 25.90 -19.97
C PRO A 197 6.99 25.93 -20.72
N ALA A 198 7.06 26.78 -21.76
CA ALA A 198 8.23 26.85 -22.63
C ALA A 198 9.53 27.10 -21.84
N GLY A 199 10.54 26.25 -22.09
CA GLY A 199 11.85 26.33 -21.43
C GLY A 199 11.90 25.74 -20.01
N LEU A 200 10.83 25.11 -19.51
CA LEU A 200 10.80 24.47 -18.20
C LEU A 200 10.62 22.95 -18.30
N ARG A 201 10.83 22.25 -17.18
CA ARG A 201 10.56 20.82 -17.00
C ARG A 201 9.81 20.57 -15.70
N TRP A 202 8.93 19.56 -15.67
CA TRP A 202 8.20 19.25 -14.46
C TRP A 202 9.10 18.71 -13.35
N ARG A 203 8.92 19.23 -12.14
CA ARG A 203 9.63 18.81 -10.93
C ARG A 203 8.77 17.94 -10.03
N ALA A 204 7.49 18.26 -9.93
CA ALA A 204 6.53 17.56 -9.09
C ALA A 204 5.12 17.68 -9.66
N VAL A 205 4.27 16.69 -9.36
CA VAL A 205 2.84 16.70 -9.66
C VAL A 205 2.04 16.16 -8.47
N ALA A 206 0.88 16.76 -8.23
CA ALA A 206 -0.13 16.29 -7.30
C ALA A 206 -1.52 16.50 -7.92
N VAL A 207 -2.43 15.57 -7.73
CA VAL A 207 -3.82 15.68 -8.21
C VAL A 207 -4.78 15.78 -7.03
N GLY A 208 -5.60 16.82 -7.04
CA GLY A 208 -6.70 17.06 -6.12
C GLY A 208 -8.02 16.48 -6.63
N HIS A 209 -9.13 16.89 -6.01
CA HIS A 209 -10.46 16.40 -6.42
C HIS A 209 -10.88 16.94 -7.80
N THR A 210 -10.62 18.22 -8.07
CA THR A 210 -11.04 18.92 -9.30
C THR A 210 -9.91 19.70 -9.97
N ALA A 211 -8.66 19.49 -9.56
CA ALA A 211 -7.52 20.24 -10.08
C ALA A 211 -6.25 19.40 -10.01
N THR A 212 -5.36 19.62 -10.97
CA THR A 212 -3.98 19.11 -10.94
C THR A 212 -3.03 20.27 -10.67
N TYR A 213 -2.10 20.05 -9.74
CA TYR A 213 -1.04 20.98 -9.38
C TYR A 213 0.29 20.40 -9.84
N ALA A 214 1.06 21.18 -10.58
CA ALA A 214 2.39 20.78 -11.01
C ALA A 214 3.34 21.96 -10.89
N VAL A 215 4.58 21.67 -10.50
CA VAL A 215 5.66 22.67 -10.37
C VAL A 215 6.69 22.38 -11.44
N ALA A 216 7.08 23.41 -12.20
CA ALA A 216 8.11 23.32 -13.22
C ALA A 216 9.31 24.20 -12.84
N GLU A 217 10.51 23.75 -13.21
CA GLU A 217 11.78 24.45 -13.01
C GLU A 217 12.57 24.47 -14.32
N PRO A 218 13.52 25.41 -14.51
CA PRO A 218 14.38 25.45 -15.69
C PRO A 218 15.15 24.15 -15.95
#